data_AF-G5JMU0-F1
#
_entry.id   AF-G5JMU0-F1
#
_cell.length_a   1.000
_cell.length_b   1.000
_cell.length_c   1.000
_cell.angle_alpha   90.00
_cell.angle_beta   90.00
_cell.angle_gamma   90.00
#
_symmetry.space_group_name_H-M   'P 1'
#
loop_
_entity.id
_entity.type
_entity.pdbx_description
1 polymer ?
#
loop_
_entity_poly.entity_id
_entity_poly.type
_entity_poly.pdbx_seq_one_letter_code
_entity_poly.pdbx_strand_id
1 'polypeptide(L)'
;MTKNKAVNSSQDTAYAASITYDVETTAVKNDLDLSTKAGQEEIKREITTGKNIKVPSNLEYVDSFRDASTGTSGTAFKDKNTGEIIVAYTGTNPKGDIVTDVKTDVVDVAIGTGGHYDSSYQFYDKMAVSN
;
A
#
# COMPACT_ATOMS: atom_id res chain seq x y z
N MET A 1 36.59 -7.29 5.20
CA MET A 1 35.67 -7.46 4.06
C MET A 1 34.27 -7.71 4.62
N THR A 2 33.45 -6.68 4.70
CA THR A 2 32.06 -6.81 5.12
C THR A 2 31.30 -7.48 3.97
N LYS A 3 30.76 -8.68 4.22
CA LYS A 3 29.87 -9.33 3.25
C LYS A 3 28.64 -8.45 3.13
N ASN A 4 28.44 -7.78 2.00
CA ASN A 4 27.15 -7.24 1.62
C ASN A 4 26.18 -8.43 1.64
N LYS A 5 25.29 -8.47 2.63
CA LYS A 5 24.20 -9.44 2.68
C LYS A 5 23.40 -9.21 1.40
N ALA A 6 23.32 -10.21 0.54
CA ALA A 6 22.50 -10.14 -0.65
C ALA A 6 21.08 -9.72 -0.22
N VAL A 7 20.61 -8.60 -0.78
CA VAL A 7 19.29 -8.04 -0.57
C VAL A 7 18.29 -9.08 -1.05
N ASN A 8 17.37 -9.50 -0.19
CA ASN A 8 16.30 -10.44 -0.55
C ASN A 8 15.10 -9.63 -1.05
N SER A 9 15.32 -8.73 -2.03
CA SER A 9 14.34 -7.75 -2.51
C SER A 9 13.02 -8.41 -2.90
N SER A 10 13.05 -9.65 -3.38
CA SER A 10 11.84 -10.45 -3.67
C SER A 10 10.98 -10.74 -2.44
N GLN A 11 11.59 -10.95 -1.26
CA GLN A 11 10.87 -11.11 0.00
C GLN A 11 10.29 -9.79 0.49
N ASP A 12 11.06 -8.70 0.39
CA ASP A 12 10.60 -7.38 0.83
C ASP A 12 9.47 -6.84 -0.04
N THR A 13 9.50 -7.08 -1.36
CA THR A 13 8.37 -6.77 -2.25
C THR A 13 7.13 -7.61 -1.94
N ALA A 14 7.31 -8.89 -1.57
CA ALA A 14 6.20 -9.76 -1.19
C ALA A 14 5.59 -9.33 0.16
N TYR A 15 6.42 -8.94 1.12
CA TYR A 15 5.96 -8.36 2.39
C TYR A 15 5.22 -7.03 2.13
N ALA A 16 5.78 -6.12 1.34
CA ALA A 16 5.14 -4.85 1.01
C ALA A 16 3.75 -5.05 0.38
N ALA A 17 3.61 -5.98 -0.58
CA ALA A 17 2.31 -6.30 -1.17
C ALA A 17 1.30 -6.85 -0.15
N SER A 18 1.73 -7.79 0.70
CA SER A 18 0.87 -8.33 1.76
C SER A 18 0.45 -7.26 2.78
N ILE A 19 1.38 -6.39 3.19
CA ILE A 19 1.11 -5.35 4.18
C ILE A 19 0.18 -4.28 3.60
N THR A 20 0.31 -3.95 2.31
CA THR A 20 -0.60 -3.00 1.62
C THR A 20 -2.05 -3.48 1.70
N TYR A 21 -2.28 -4.79 1.62
CA TYR A 21 -3.61 -5.39 1.81
C TYR A 21 -4.13 -5.26 3.24
N ASP A 22 -3.27 -5.42 4.24
CA ASP A 22 -3.63 -5.22 5.65
C ASP A 22 -3.94 -3.75 5.95
N VAL A 23 -3.17 -2.82 5.36
CA VAL A 23 -3.42 -1.36 5.42
C VAL A 23 -4.80 -1.03 4.84
N GLU A 24 -5.10 -1.50 3.62
CA GLU A 24 -6.40 -1.29 2.98
C GLU A 24 -7.54 -1.85 3.83
N THR A 25 -7.39 -3.10 4.29
CA THR A 25 -8.41 -3.77 5.12
C THR A 25 -8.68 -3.01 6.41
N THR A 26 -7.63 -2.47 7.04
CA THR A 26 -7.73 -1.68 8.26
C THR A 26 -8.42 -0.34 7.97
N ALA A 27 -8.06 0.33 6.88
CA ALA A 27 -8.69 1.57 6.46
C ALA A 27 -10.18 1.40 6.18
N VAL A 28 -10.58 0.33 5.49
CA VAL A 28 -11.99 0.02 5.21
C VAL A 28 -12.76 -0.27 6.49
N LYS A 29 -12.25 -1.17 7.34
CA LYS A 29 -12.96 -1.59 8.57
C LYS A 29 -13.16 -0.45 9.56
N ASN A 30 -12.21 0.50 9.60
CA ASN A 30 -12.22 1.61 10.54
C ASN A 30 -12.70 2.93 9.89
N ASP A 31 -13.17 2.89 8.62
CA ASP A 31 -13.62 4.05 7.84
C ASP A 31 -12.59 5.21 7.82
N LEU A 32 -11.32 4.86 7.57
CA LEU A 32 -10.21 5.81 7.59
C LEU A 32 -10.05 6.51 6.24
N ASP A 33 -9.99 7.84 6.28
CA ASP A 33 -9.56 8.65 5.13
C ASP A 33 -8.04 8.78 5.09
N LEU A 34 -7.41 7.97 4.24
CA LEU A 34 -5.96 7.94 4.03
C LEU A 34 -5.43 9.19 3.31
N SER A 35 -6.28 10.06 2.74
CA SER A 35 -5.83 11.35 2.22
C SER A 35 -5.49 12.35 3.34
N THR A 36 -5.94 12.07 4.57
CA THR A 36 -5.75 12.95 5.73
C THR A 36 -4.60 12.51 6.62
N LYS A 37 -3.99 13.47 7.32
CA LYS A 37 -2.99 13.17 8.36
C LYS A 37 -3.55 12.25 9.45
N ALA A 38 -4.82 12.41 9.83
CA ALA A 38 -5.43 11.59 10.88
C ALA A 38 -5.50 10.11 10.47
N GLY A 39 -5.90 9.81 9.24
CA GLY A 39 -5.90 8.44 8.71
C GLY A 39 -4.49 7.85 8.64
N GLN A 40 -3.51 8.64 8.18
CA GLN A 40 -2.10 8.24 8.16
C GLN A 40 -1.54 7.91 9.55
N GLU A 41 -1.86 8.72 10.56
CA GLU A 41 -1.42 8.48 11.95
C GLU A 41 -2.13 7.26 12.59
N GLU A 42 -3.36 6.94 12.19
CA GLU A 42 -4.02 5.70 12.61
C GLU A 42 -3.32 4.46 12.03
N ILE A 43 -2.96 4.47 10.75
CA ILE A 43 -2.19 3.37 10.15
C ILE A 43 -0.85 3.20 10.86
N LYS A 44 -0.13 4.29 11.15
CA LYS A 44 1.12 4.21 11.93
C LYS A 44 0.90 3.62 13.32
N ARG A 45 -0.20 3.95 13.99
CA ARG A 45 -0.57 3.37 15.28
C ARG A 45 -0.85 1.88 15.18
N GLU A 46 -1.61 1.45 14.18
CA GLU A 46 -1.90 0.03 13.93
C GLU A 46 -0.62 -0.77 13.66
N ILE A 47 0.30 -0.23 12.87
CA ILE A 47 1.64 -0.79 12.63
C ILE A 47 2.44 -0.86 13.94
N THR A 48 2.45 0.21 14.73
CA THR A 48 3.21 0.29 15.99
C THR A 48 2.69 -0.73 17.01
N THR A 49 1.37 -0.91 17.10
CA THR A 49 0.78 -1.90 18.00
C THR A 49 0.94 -3.33 17.48
N GLY A 50 1.15 -3.52 16.18
CA GLY A 50 1.36 -4.82 15.54
C GLY A 50 0.15 -5.75 15.59
N LYS A 51 -1.05 -5.21 15.85
CA LYS A 51 -2.29 -5.98 15.99
C LYS A 51 -2.83 -6.44 14.64
N ASN A 52 -3.12 -5.48 13.76
CA ASN A 52 -3.71 -5.73 12.46
C ASN A 52 -2.68 -5.68 11.33
N ILE A 53 -1.61 -4.88 11.50
CA ILE A 53 -0.59 -4.68 10.47
C ILE A 53 0.77 -5.05 11.06
N LYS A 54 1.44 -6.03 10.46
CA LYS A 54 2.77 -6.48 10.90
C LYS A 54 3.82 -6.13 9.87
N VAL A 55 4.60 -5.11 10.16
CA VAL A 55 5.71 -4.67 9.30
C VAL A 55 7.02 -5.29 9.81
N PRO A 56 7.79 -5.99 8.96
CA PRO A 56 9.07 -6.54 9.36
C PRO A 56 10.05 -5.41 9.68
N SER A 57 11.00 -5.67 10.60
CA SER A 57 11.84 -4.62 11.19
C SER A 57 12.79 -3.94 10.20
N ASN A 58 13.00 -4.48 9.00
CA ASN A 58 13.76 -3.85 7.93
C ASN A 58 12.95 -2.85 7.10
N LEU A 59 11.62 -2.91 7.13
CA LEU A 59 10.75 -1.97 6.42
C LEU A 59 10.25 -0.87 7.34
N GLU A 60 10.11 0.32 6.79
CA GLU A 60 9.52 1.48 7.45
C GLU A 60 8.37 2.00 6.61
N TYR A 61 7.20 2.18 7.23
CA TYR A 61 6.05 2.78 6.57
C TYR A 61 6.32 4.25 6.24
N VAL A 62 6.07 4.64 4.99
CA VAL A 62 6.21 6.03 4.55
C VAL A 62 4.84 6.68 4.43
N ASP A 63 3.97 6.10 3.59
CA ASP A 63 2.68 6.68 3.25
C ASP A 63 1.76 5.64 2.58
N SER A 64 0.46 5.91 2.53
CA SER A 64 -0.50 5.10 1.79
C SER A 64 -1.65 5.93 1.24
N PHE A 65 -2.33 5.42 0.24
CA PHE A 65 -3.56 6.00 -0.28
C PHE A 65 -4.60 4.93 -0.53
N ARG A 66 -5.87 5.33 -0.56
CA ARG A 66 -6.98 4.50 -1.01
C ARG A 66 -7.93 5.35 -1.83
N ASP A 67 -8.21 4.90 -3.04
CA ASP A 67 -9.24 5.45 -3.89
C ASP A 67 -10.43 4.48 -3.89
N ALA A 68 -11.48 4.86 -3.16
CA ALA A 68 -12.70 4.06 -3.08
C ALA A 68 -13.45 3.97 -4.41
N SER A 69 -13.25 4.92 -5.33
CA SER A 69 -13.95 4.96 -6.62
C SER A 69 -13.41 3.93 -7.61
N THR A 70 -12.09 3.65 -7.55
CA THR A 70 -11.42 2.67 -8.42
C THR A 70 -11.07 1.37 -7.70
N GLY A 71 -11.30 1.31 -6.38
CA GLY A 71 -10.93 0.16 -5.55
C GLY A 71 -9.42 -0.08 -5.48
N THR A 72 -8.61 0.95 -5.77
CA THR A 72 -7.14 0.88 -5.79
C THR A 72 -6.58 1.50 -4.52
N SER A 73 -5.61 0.83 -3.91
CA SER A 73 -4.78 1.42 -2.85
C SER A 73 -3.31 1.13 -3.08
N GLY A 74 -2.46 1.96 -2.50
CA GLY A 74 -1.03 1.76 -2.53
C GLY A 74 -0.39 2.15 -1.20
N THR A 75 0.73 1.51 -0.89
CA THR A 75 1.55 1.83 0.28
C THR A 75 3.01 1.87 -0.12
N ALA A 76 3.72 2.87 0.39
CA ALA A 76 5.15 3.02 0.23
C ALA A 76 5.87 2.62 1.52
N PHE A 77 6.93 1.84 1.36
CA PHE A 77 7.84 1.46 2.43
C PHE A 77 9.26 1.85 2.06
N LYS A 78 10.03 2.28 3.05
CA LYS A 78 11.48 2.42 2.93
C LYS A 78 12.16 1.16 3.49
N ASP A 79 12.97 0.50 2.68
CA ASP A 79 13.89 -0.52 3.20
C ASP A 79 15.06 0.17 3.90
N LYS A 80 15.17 -0.03 5.21
CA LYS A 80 16.19 0.61 6.04
C LYS A 80 17.59 0.08 5.78
N ASN A 81 17.73 -1.09 5.15
CA ASN A 81 19.04 -1.65 4.83
C ASN A 81 19.65 -1.02 3.57
N THR A 82 18.82 -0.70 2.59
CA THR A 82 19.24 -0.22 1.25
C THR A 82 18.94 1.26 1.03
N GLY A 83 17.95 1.79 1.74
CA GLY A 83 17.40 3.12 1.51
C GLY A 83 16.37 3.18 0.37
N GLU A 84 16.10 2.06 -0.30
CA GLU A 84 15.17 1.99 -1.43
C GLU A 84 13.72 2.20 -0.97
N ILE A 85 12.92 2.83 -1.84
CA ILE A 85 11.47 2.95 -1.66
C ILE A 85 10.79 1.83 -2.44
N ILE A 86 10.06 0.98 -1.73
CA ILE A 86 9.20 -0.05 -2.28
C ILE A 86 7.78 0.49 -2.29
N VAL A 87 7.22 0.65 -3.48
CA VAL A 87 5.81 1.01 -3.65
C VAL A 87 5.05 -0.25 -4.03
N ALA A 88 4.07 -0.62 -3.22
CA ALA A 88 3.19 -1.75 -3.47
C ALA A 88 1.76 -1.26 -3.63
N TYR A 89 1.01 -1.93 -4.49
CA TYR A 89 -0.37 -1.61 -4.80
C TYR A 89 -1.23 -2.84 -4.55
N THR A 90 -2.45 -2.62 -4.06
CA THR A 90 -3.51 -3.63 -4.08
C THR A 90 -4.50 -3.27 -5.17
N GLY A 91 -4.93 -4.30 -5.91
CA GLY A 91 -6.18 -4.22 -6.68
C GLY A 91 -7.37 -4.42 -5.76
N THR A 92 -8.56 -4.64 -6.34
CA THR A 92 -9.81 -4.81 -5.60
C THR A 92 -9.73 -5.87 -4.50
N ASN A 93 -9.95 -5.47 -3.24
CA ASN A 93 -10.01 -6.35 -2.08
C ASN A 93 -11.48 -6.70 -1.71
N PRO A 94 -11.99 -7.91 -2.05
CA PRO A 94 -13.39 -8.28 -1.86
C PRO A 94 -13.79 -8.60 -0.41
N LYS A 95 -12.89 -8.50 0.57
CA LYS A 95 -13.19 -8.84 1.98
C LYS A 95 -13.73 -7.66 2.81
N GLY A 96 -13.92 -6.48 2.19
CA GLY A 96 -14.33 -5.24 2.86
C GLY A 96 -15.83 -5.11 3.13
N ASP A 97 -16.69 -5.36 2.14
CA ASP A 97 -18.15 -5.47 2.33
C ASP A 97 -18.81 -5.90 1.01
N ILE A 98 -19.73 -6.88 1.07
CA ILE A 98 -20.53 -7.34 -0.07
C ILE A 98 -21.87 -6.63 -0.01
N VAL A 99 -21.98 -5.43 -0.60
CA VAL A 99 -23.29 -4.84 -0.88
C VAL A 99 -23.33 -4.38 -2.34
N THR A 100 -23.53 -5.39 -3.19
CA THR A 100 -24.30 -5.33 -4.46
C THR A 100 -23.70 -4.69 -5.73
N ASP A 101 -22.49 -4.11 -5.70
CA ASP A 101 -21.83 -3.58 -6.92
C ASP A 101 -20.48 -4.27 -7.27
N VAL A 102 -20.41 -5.57 -7.06
CA VAL A 102 -19.34 -6.44 -7.65
C VAL A 102 -19.36 -6.42 -9.20
N LYS A 103 -20.33 -5.74 -9.85
CA LYS A 103 -20.80 -6.09 -11.19
C LYS A 103 -20.29 -5.28 -12.39
N THR A 104 -19.54 -4.18 -12.22
CA THR A 104 -18.96 -3.49 -13.40
C THR A 104 -17.44 -3.38 -13.34
N ASP A 105 -16.82 -3.03 -12.21
CA ASP A 105 -15.37 -2.70 -12.17
C ASP A 105 -14.43 -3.90 -11.96
N VAL A 106 -14.91 -5.12 -12.14
CA VAL A 106 -14.00 -6.21 -12.56
C VAL A 106 -13.44 -5.93 -13.97
N VAL A 107 -14.12 -5.11 -14.77
CA VAL A 107 -13.96 -5.10 -16.24
C VAL A 107 -12.63 -4.53 -16.75
N ASP A 108 -11.86 -3.78 -15.94
CA ASP A 108 -10.50 -3.32 -16.31
C ASP A 108 -9.42 -3.81 -15.32
N VAL A 109 -9.70 -4.84 -14.50
CA VAL A 109 -8.90 -5.43 -13.37
C VAL A 109 -7.37 -5.53 -13.55
N ALA A 110 -6.85 -5.39 -14.76
CA ALA A 110 -5.43 -5.17 -15.08
C ALA A 110 -5.18 -4.55 -16.48
N ILE A 111 -6.20 -4.13 -17.27
CA ILE A 111 -6.27 -4.52 -18.71
C ILE A 111 -5.76 -3.48 -19.75
N GLY A 112 -5.32 -2.27 -19.38
CA GLY A 112 -4.56 -1.42 -20.32
C GLY A 112 -5.40 -0.65 -21.35
N THR A 113 -6.32 0.18 -20.87
CA THR A 113 -7.17 1.12 -21.64
C THR A 113 -6.81 2.61 -21.44
N GLY A 114 -5.75 2.94 -20.70
CA GLY A 114 -5.10 4.27 -20.75
C GLY A 114 -5.72 5.41 -19.93
N GLY A 115 -6.77 5.19 -19.13
CA GLY A 115 -7.60 6.28 -18.58
C GLY A 115 -7.42 6.71 -17.11
N HIS A 116 -6.84 5.89 -16.22
CA HIS A 116 -6.95 6.13 -14.76
C HIS A 116 -5.68 5.84 -13.95
N TYR A 117 -4.49 6.04 -14.53
CA TYR A 117 -3.24 5.84 -13.80
C TYR A 117 -2.91 6.97 -12.79
N ASP A 118 -3.72 8.01 -12.72
CA ASP A 118 -3.36 9.26 -12.05
C ASP A 118 -3.04 9.07 -10.56
N SER A 119 -3.82 8.31 -9.79
CA SER A 119 -3.54 8.14 -8.36
C SER A 119 -2.26 7.36 -8.09
N SER A 120 -2.02 6.29 -8.86
CA SER A 120 -0.82 5.47 -8.73
C SER A 120 0.44 6.18 -9.23
N TYR A 121 0.35 6.93 -10.34
CA TYR A 121 1.43 7.79 -10.84
C TYR A 121 1.68 8.97 -9.93
N GLN A 122 0.65 9.67 -9.44
CA GLN A 122 0.82 10.77 -8.48
C GLN A 122 1.47 10.27 -7.19
N PHE A 123 1.12 9.07 -6.73
CA PHE A 123 1.75 8.46 -5.57
C PHE A 123 3.21 8.09 -5.84
N TYR A 124 3.51 7.52 -7.02
CA TYR A 124 4.88 7.27 -7.46
C TYR A 124 5.69 8.56 -7.54
N ASP A 125 5.16 9.60 -8.20
CA ASP A 125 5.80 10.90 -8.33
C ASP A 125 6.06 11.50 -6.95
N LYS A 126 5.07 11.47 -6.05
CA LYS A 126 5.23 11.91 -4.66
C LYS A 126 6.41 11.23 -3.98
N MET A 127 6.59 9.93 -4.18
CA MET A 127 7.73 9.19 -3.61
C MET A 127 9.04 9.52 -4.34
N ALA A 128 9.00 9.74 -5.66
CA ALA A 128 10.17 10.05 -6.48
C ALA A 128 10.77 11.45 -6.18
N VAL A 129 9.94 12.46 -5.89
CA VAL A 129 10.41 13.81 -5.48
C VAL A 129 10.71 13.95 -3.98
N SER A 130 10.39 12.95 -3.15
CA SER A 130 10.63 13.01 -1.69
C SER A 130 11.98 12.41 -1.24
N ASN A 131 12.83 11.98 -2.18
CA ASN A 131 14.16 11.40 -1.91
C ASN A 131 15.29 12.42 -1.97
#